data_AF-A0A1Q5LLU9-F1
#
_entry.id   AF-A0A1Q5LLU9-F1
#
_cell.length_a   1.000
_cell.length_b   1.000
_cell.length_c   1.000
_cell.angle_alpha   90.00
_cell.angle_beta   90.00
_cell.angle_gamma   90.00
#
_symmetry.space_group_name_H-M   'P 1'
#
loop_
_entity.id
_entity.type
_entity.pdbx_description
1 polymer ?
#
loop_
_entity_poly.entity_id
_entity_poly.type
_entity_poly.pdbx_seq_one_letter_code
_entity_poly.pdbx_strand_id
1 'polypeptide(L)'
;MPAPWPLDAVPPDVAHPGACRTVVEWVREYLARPHGDLGRPGPVCPYVPGALAHRGLRAVVWPDRPSGVGQVVAVMRAYRDWFMGSGGAVPGVGDRRWAALLVLFPALTRDDVVWAIDGAQRALKTEFVERGLMVGEFHDGPPAVPGLWNRDFRPLRSPVPLLAMRAMVRTDLPFLRDDPRQLAAHRDRFGGASHGEVG
;
A
#
# COMPACT_ATOMS: atom_id res chain seq x y z
N MET A 1 19.51 -0.45 4.12
CA MET A 1 18.16 -0.53 3.55
C MET A 1 18.12 0.36 2.31
N PRO A 2 17.69 -0.14 1.13
CA PRO A 2 17.61 0.66 -0.10
C PRO A 2 16.79 1.93 0.11
N ALA A 3 17.22 3.04 -0.52
CA ALA A 3 16.54 4.32 -0.42
C ALA A 3 15.25 4.32 -1.29
N PRO A 4 14.10 4.78 -0.77
CA PRO A 4 12.92 4.96 -1.59
C PRO A 4 13.08 6.05 -2.65
N TRP A 5 12.59 5.82 -3.87
CA TRP A 5 12.60 6.79 -4.96
C TRP A 5 11.19 7.28 -5.33
N PRO A 6 11.06 8.47 -5.92
CA PRO A 6 9.83 8.94 -6.55
C PRO A 6 9.32 7.98 -7.65
N LEU A 7 8.04 7.58 -7.59
CA LEU A 7 7.45 6.64 -8.58
C LEU A 7 7.30 7.26 -10.00
N ASP A 8 7.72 8.50 -10.22
CA ASP A 8 7.74 9.14 -11.54
C ASP A 8 9.03 8.90 -12.33
N ALA A 9 10.13 8.52 -11.67
CA ALA A 9 11.42 8.24 -12.29
C ALA A 9 12.12 7.03 -11.65
N VAL A 10 12.27 5.96 -12.42
CA VAL A 10 13.03 4.77 -11.99
C VAL A 10 14.52 5.12 -11.95
N PRO A 11 15.23 4.93 -10.82
CA PRO A 11 16.65 5.23 -10.72
C PRO A 11 17.48 4.36 -11.68
N PRO A 12 18.57 4.88 -12.28
CA PRO A 12 19.37 4.14 -13.26
C PRO A 12 20.10 2.93 -12.66
N ASP A 13 20.42 2.97 -11.36
CA ASP A 13 21.17 1.97 -10.60
C ASP A 13 20.28 1.10 -9.71
N VAL A 14 18.96 1.19 -9.87
CA VAL A 14 18.03 0.40 -9.05
C VAL A 14 18.15 -1.09 -9.35
N ALA A 15 18.13 -1.92 -8.31
CA ALA A 15 17.95 -3.35 -8.48
C ALA A 15 16.60 -3.64 -9.15
N HIS A 16 16.57 -4.67 -10.02
CA HIS A 16 15.37 -5.08 -10.75
C HIS A 16 14.67 -3.93 -11.50
N PRO A 17 15.36 -3.23 -12.44
CA PRO A 17 14.80 -2.07 -13.13
C PRO A 17 13.58 -2.42 -13.99
N GLY A 18 13.47 -3.67 -14.46
CA GLY A 18 12.28 -4.19 -15.13
C GLY A 18 11.05 -4.17 -14.22
N ALA A 19 11.15 -4.76 -13.03
CA ALA A 19 10.07 -4.78 -12.04
C ALA A 19 9.66 -3.36 -11.62
N CYS A 20 10.62 -2.45 -11.48
CA CYS A 20 10.34 -1.04 -11.19
C CYS A 20 9.47 -0.40 -12.28
N ARG A 21 9.84 -0.56 -13.57
CA ARG A 21 9.05 -0.04 -14.69
C ARG A 21 7.65 -0.67 -14.74
N THR A 22 7.57 -1.98 -14.55
CA THR A 22 6.30 -2.71 -14.52
C THR A 22 5.36 -2.20 -13.41
N VAL A 23 5.88 -1.88 -12.22
CA VAL A 23 5.05 -1.30 -11.15
C VAL A 23 4.63 0.12 -11.47
N VAL A 24 5.50 0.96 -12.04
CA VAL A 24 5.13 2.33 -12.47
C VAL A 24 3.99 2.28 -13.48
N GLU A 25 4.06 1.40 -14.47
CA GLU A 25 3.01 1.18 -15.46
C GLU A 25 1.73 0.65 -14.82
N TRP A 26 1.80 -0.38 -13.98
CA TRP A 26 0.65 -0.94 -13.27
C TRP A 26 -0.07 0.09 -12.40
N VAL A 27 0.66 0.96 -11.70
CA VAL A 27 0.04 2.04 -10.92
C VAL A 27 -0.74 3.00 -11.83
N ARG A 28 -0.16 3.39 -12.98
CA ARG A 28 -0.76 4.38 -13.88
C ARG A 28 -1.91 3.81 -14.72
N GLU A 29 -1.76 2.58 -15.19
CA GLU A 29 -2.65 2.00 -16.19
C GLU A 29 -3.65 0.99 -15.62
N TYR A 30 -3.46 0.53 -14.38
CA TYR A 30 -4.46 -0.30 -13.70
C TYR A 30 -5.04 0.41 -12.47
N LEU A 31 -4.21 0.76 -11.48
CA LEU A 31 -4.75 1.31 -10.22
C LEU A 31 -5.42 2.67 -10.39
N ALA A 32 -4.87 3.54 -11.24
CA ALA A 32 -5.40 4.87 -11.52
C ALA A 32 -6.53 4.89 -12.58
N ARG A 33 -6.88 3.74 -13.17
CA ARG A 33 -7.85 3.63 -14.26
C ARG A 33 -9.15 2.95 -13.80
N PRO A 34 -10.29 3.27 -14.43
CA PRO A 34 -11.52 2.53 -14.20
C PRO A 34 -11.42 1.09 -14.72
N HIS A 35 -12.24 0.20 -14.17
CA HIS A 35 -12.31 -1.19 -14.60
C HIS A 35 -13.77 -1.66 -14.66
N GLY A 36 -14.16 -2.32 -15.77
CA GLY A 36 -15.56 -2.74 -16.00
C GLY A 36 -16.09 -3.65 -14.89
N ASP A 37 -15.25 -4.59 -14.43
CA ASP A 37 -15.63 -5.54 -13.39
C ASP A 37 -15.54 -5.00 -11.95
N LEU A 38 -15.20 -3.72 -11.75
CA LEU A 38 -14.99 -3.16 -10.41
C LEU A 38 -16.26 -3.13 -9.55
N GLY A 39 -17.43 -3.07 -10.19
CA GLY A 39 -18.74 -2.94 -9.53
C GLY A 39 -19.10 -1.50 -9.08
N ARG A 40 -18.27 -0.51 -9.43
CA ARG A 40 -18.53 0.93 -9.24
C ARG A 40 -17.84 1.76 -10.33
N PRO A 41 -18.27 3.00 -10.61
CA PRO A 41 -17.53 3.91 -11.47
C PRO A 41 -16.21 4.36 -10.83
N GLY A 42 -15.32 4.88 -11.68
CA GLY A 42 -14.03 5.45 -11.26
C GLY A 42 -12.92 4.40 -11.12
N PRO A 43 -11.76 4.81 -10.58
CA PRO A 43 -10.54 4.01 -10.59
C PRO A 43 -10.60 2.77 -9.70
N VAL A 44 -9.82 1.74 -10.05
CA VAL A 44 -9.62 0.53 -9.22
C VAL A 44 -9.26 0.92 -7.79
N CYS A 45 -8.27 1.80 -7.62
CA CYS A 45 -7.91 2.37 -6.33
C CYS A 45 -8.23 3.88 -6.30
N PRO A 46 -9.22 4.33 -5.51
CA PRO A 46 -9.62 5.75 -5.45
C PRO A 46 -8.54 6.67 -4.87
N TYR A 47 -7.55 6.10 -4.18
CA TYR A 47 -6.43 6.83 -3.59
C TYR A 47 -5.38 7.26 -4.64
N VAL A 48 -5.12 6.39 -5.63
CA VAL A 48 -3.94 6.51 -6.49
C VAL A 48 -3.94 7.77 -7.36
N PRO A 49 -5.06 8.20 -7.99
CA PRO A 49 -5.06 9.43 -8.77
C PRO A 49 -4.63 10.68 -7.97
N GLY A 50 -5.13 10.81 -6.74
CA GLY A 50 -4.73 11.90 -5.85
C GLY A 50 -3.25 11.83 -5.47
N ALA A 51 -2.77 10.64 -5.10
CA ALA A 51 -1.36 10.44 -4.76
C ALA A 51 -0.41 10.74 -5.94
N LEU A 52 -0.80 10.41 -7.18
CA LEU A 52 -0.06 10.78 -8.39
C LEU A 52 -0.06 12.29 -8.61
N ALA A 53 -1.22 12.94 -8.50
CA ALA A 53 -1.34 14.39 -8.68
C ALA A 53 -0.46 15.18 -7.69
N HIS A 54 -0.32 14.66 -6.47
CA HIS A 54 0.52 15.25 -5.43
C HIS A 54 1.96 14.72 -5.40
N ARG A 55 2.38 13.88 -6.37
CA ARG A 55 3.72 13.25 -6.41
C ARG A 55 4.10 12.51 -5.12
N GLY A 56 3.09 11.98 -4.42
CA GLY A 56 3.22 11.35 -3.10
C GLY A 56 3.60 9.87 -3.12
N LEU A 57 3.67 9.25 -4.30
CA LEU A 57 4.07 7.86 -4.43
C LEU A 57 5.60 7.72 -4.42
N ARG A 58 6.09 6.88 -3.52
CA ARG A 58 7.46 6.42 -3.44
C ARG A 58 7.51 4.91 -3.59
N ALA A 59 8.59 4.40 -4.15
CA ALA A 59 8.80 2.97 -4.29
C ALA A 59 10.18 2.58 -3.77
N VAL A 60 10.31 1.34 -3.35
CA VAL A 60 11.58 0.76 -2.97
C VAL A 60 11.62 -0.71 -3.34
N VAL A 61 12.74 -1.19 -3.87
CA VAL A 61 12.94 -2.60 -4.24
C VAL A 61 13.84 -3.23 -3.21
N TRP A 62 13.35 -4.31 -2.62
CA TRP A 62 14.18 -5.25 -1.89
C TRP A 62 14.93 -6.13 -2.91
N PRO A 63 16.28 -6.07 -2.96
CA PRO A 63 17.05 -6.66 -4.07
C PRO A 63 17.07 -8.19 -4.05
N ASP A 64 17.03 -8.79 -2.87
CA ASP A 64 17.21 -10.23 -2.68
C ASP A 64 15.89 -10.95 -2.44
N ARG A 65 15.85 -12.27 -2.60
CA ARG A 65 14.70 -13.08 -2.17
C ARG A 65 14.65 -13.09 -0.64
N PRO A 66 13.56 -12.65 0.00
CA PRO A 66 13.43 -12.75 1.45
C PRO A 66 13.51 -14.22 1.92
N SER A 67 14.19 -14.47 3.03
CA SER A 67 14.28 -15.80 3.68
C SER A 67 12.95 -16.25 4.29
N GLY A 68 11.99 -15.34 4.44
CA GLY A 68 10.62 -15.66 4.78
C GLY A 68 9.83 -14.48 5.35
N VAL A 69 8.64 -14.78 5.89
CA VAL A 69 7.72 -13.80 6.49
C VAL A 69 8.43 -12.89 7.49
N GLY A 70 9.28 -13.45 8.36
CA GLY A 70 10.00 -12.68 9.38
C GLY A 70 10.89 -11.58 8.80
N GLN A 71 11.56 -11.85 7.66
CA GLN A 71 12.38 -10.85 7.00
C GLN A 71 11.52 -9.78 6.32
N VAL A 72 10.42 -10.16 5.66
CA VAL A 72 9.47 -9.21 5.07
C VAL A 72 8.90 -8.28 6.15
N VAL A 73 8.51 -8.83 7.30
CA VAL A 73 8.04 -8.06 8.47
C VAL A 73 9.11 -7.08 8.96
N ALA A 74 10.36 -7.54 9.11
CA ALA A 74 11.47 -6.68 9.56
C ALA A 74 11.73 -5.53 8.57
N VAL A 75 11.74 -5.82 7.27
CA VAL A 75 11.88 -4.82 6.20
C VAL A 75 10.75 -3.79 6.27
N MET A 76 9.51 -4.25 6.40
CA MET A 76 8.35 -3.37 6.47
C MET A 76 8.34 -2.49 7.72
N ARG A 77 8.77 -3.00 8.88
CA ARG A 77 8.91 -2.19 10.10
C ARG A 77 9.97 -1.10 9.93
N ALA A 78 11.11 -1.42 9.32
CA ALA A 78 12.15 -0.44 9.04
C ALA A 78 11.64 0.68 8.10
N TYR A 79 10.92 0.32 7.04
CA TYR A 79 10.32 1.31 6.14
C TYR A 79 9.17 2.09 6.76
N ARG A 80 8.41 1.50 7.67
CA ARG A 80 7.42 2.22 8.47
C ARG A 80 8.07 3.29 9.33
N ASP A 81 9.14 2.95 10.04
CA ASP A 81 9.83 3.90 10.91
C ASP A 81 10.43 5.06 10.08
N TRP A 82 10.99 4.73 8.91
CA TRP A 82 11.40 5.73 7.92
C TRP A 82 10.22 6.60 7.45
N PHE A 83 9.08 5.99 7.11
CA PHE A 83 7.87 6.67 6.60
C PHE A 83 7.21 7.56 7.67
N MET A 84 7.24 7.18 8.94
CA MET A 84 6.68 7.98 10.03
C MET A 84 7.62 9.12 10.46
N GLY A 85 8.94 8.92 10.34
CA GLY A 85 9.96 9.92 10.61
C GLY A 85 10.17 10.88 9.44
N SER A 86 11.43 11.08 9.04
CA SER A 86 11.82 12.04 8.00
C SER A 86 11.36 11.66 6.59
N GLY A 87 11.11 10.37 6.32
CA GLY A 87 10.69 9.87 5.00
C GLY A 87 9.25 10.23 4.61
N GLY A 88 8.39 10.48 5.60
CA GLY A 88 6.99 10.90 5.38
C GLY A 88 6.84 12.38 5.03
N ALA A 89 7.86 13.20 5.31
CA ALA A 89 7.96 14.59 4.87
C ALA A 89 8.52 14.64 3.45
N VAL A 90 7.81 13.96 2.53
CA VAL A 90 8.21 13.87 1.14
C VAL A 90 8.31 15.28 0.55
N PRO A 91 9.50 15.74 0.09
CA PRO A 91 9.66 17.09 -0.45
C PRO A 91 8.66 17.34 -1.59
N GLY A 92 7.90 18.44 -1.50
CA GLY A 92 6.88 18.83 -2.47
C GLY A 92 5.48 18.22 -2.25
N VAL A 93 5.30 17.30 -1.29
CA VAL A 93 3.99 16.79 -0.90
C VAL A 93 3.44 17.67 0.23
N GLY A 94 2.52 18.58 -0.11
CA GLY A 94 1.92 19.51 0.87
C GLY A 94 1.04 18.83 1.93
N ASP A 95 0.60 17.59 1.70
CA ASP A 95 -0.24 16.83 2.63
C ASP A 95 0.17 15.34 2.69
N ARG A 96 0.61 14.89 3.87
CA ARG A 96 1.02 13.50 4.14
C ARG A 96 -0.08 12.48 3.86
N ARG A 97 -1.35 12.89 3.78
CA ARG A 97 -2.45 12.00 3.36
C ARG A 97 -2.24 11.41 1.97
N TRP A 98 -1.45 12.05 1.11
CA TRP A 98 -1.14 11.58 -0.24
C TRP A 98 0.17 10.83 -0.37
N ALA A 99 0.95 10.73 0.72
CA ALA A 99 2.18 9.96 0.75
C ALA A 99 1.87 8.45 0.86
N ALA A 100 2.47 7.65 -0.02
CA ALA A 100 2.46 6.20 0.08
C ALA A 100 3.82 5.63 -0.34
N LEU A 101 4.20 4.52 0.30
CA LEU A 101 5.42 3.79 0.00
C LEU A 101 5.06 2.38 -0.46
N LEU A 102 5.54 2.00 -1.64
CA LEU A 102 5.46 0.65 -2.19
C LEU A 102 6.80 -0.05 -1.92
N VAL A 103 6.80 -1.19 -1.23
CA VAL A 103 7.97 -2.03 -0.99
C VAL A 103 7.86 -3.28 -1.84
N LEU A 104 8.66 -3.36 -2.90
CA LEU A 104 8.63 -4.38 -3.93
C LEU A 104 9.58 -5.54 -3.58
N PHE A 105 9.12 -6.76 -3.83
CA PHE A 105 9.86 -8.01 -3.61
C PHE A 105 9.93 -8.85 -4.90
N PRO A 106 10.59 -8.36 -5.97
CA PRO A 106 10.58 -9.00 -7.29
C PRO A 106 11.31 -10.36 -7.33
N ALA A 107 12.13 -10.67 -6.32
CA ALA A 107 12.84 -11.94 -6.22
C ALA A 107 12.00 -13.06 -5.55
N LEU A 108 10.78 -12.77 -5.09
CA LEU A 108 9.84 -13.81 -4.63
C LEU A 108 9.31 -14.62 -5.80
N THR A 109 9.25 -15.94 -5.62
CA THR A 109 8.61 -16.82 -6.61
C THR A 109 7.10 -16.91 -6.35
N ARG A 110 6.37 -17.45 -7.33
CA ARG A 110 4.92 -17.66 -7.21
C ARG A 110 4.54 -18.56 -6.04
N ASP A 111 5.41 -19.53 -5.71
CA ASP A 111 5.17 -20.47 -4.62
C ASP A 111 5.35 -19.83 -3.24
N ASP A 112 6.21 -18.81 -3.14
CA ASP A 112 6.46 -18.10 -1.89
C ASP A 112 5.47 -16.97 -1.64
N VAL A 113 4.92 -16.38 -2.71
CA VAL A 113 4.35 -15.04 -2.64
C VAL A 113 3.16 -14.95 -1.69
N VAL A 114 2.27 -15.94 -1.72
CA VAL A 114 1.10 -15.99 -0.85
C VAL A 114 1.55 -16.09 0.60
N TRP A 115 2.45 -17.02 0.91
CA TRP A 115 2.93 -17.19 2.27
C TRP A 115 3.70 -15.96 2.78
N ALA A 116 4.61 -15.42 1.97
CA ALA A 116 5.49 -14.32 2.36
C ALA A 116 4.75 -12.98 2.47
N ILE A 117 3.93 -12.62 1.47
CA ILE A 117 3.24 -11.33 1.41
C ILE A 117 2.00 -11.34 2.31
N ASP A 118 1.11 -12.34 2.20
CA ASP A 118 -0.10 -12.39 3.05
C ASP A 118 0.28 -12.67 4.50
N GLY A 119 1.28 -13.53 4.73
CA GLY A 119 1.79 -13.81 6.07
C GLY A 119 2.36 -12.55 6.73
N ALA A 120 3.16 -11.77 6.00
CA ALA A 120 3.69 -10.51 6.51
C ALA A 120 2.60 -9.46 6.71
N GLN A 121 1.68 -9.29 5.75
CA GLN A 121 0.58 -8.35 5.90
C GLN A 121 -0.25 -8.65 7.15
N ARG A 122 -0.62 -9.92 7.36
CA ARG A 122 -1.38 -10.37 8.53
C ARG A 122 -0.65 -10.08 9.83
N ALA A 123 0.67 -10.31 9.85
CA ALA A 123 1.51 -10.04 11.03
C ALA A 123 1.66 -8.54 11.32
N LEU A 124 1.61 -7.69 10.29
CA LEU A 124 1.81 -6.23 10.39
C LEU A 124 0.51 -5.45 10.58
N LYS A 125 -0.64 -5.97 10.12
CA LYS A 125 -1.87 -5.21 9.91
C LYS A 125 -2.30 -4.43 11.14
N THR A 126 -2.52 -5.12 12.26
CA THR A 126 -2.98 -4.48 13.50
C THR A 126 -1.96 -3.48 14.03
N GLU A 127 -0.68 -3.81 14.03
CA GLU A 127 0.40 -2.92 14.49
C GLU A 127 0.49 -1.63 13.66
N PHE A 128 0.27 -1.71 12.34
CA PHE A 128 0.30 -0.55 11.45
C PHE A 128 -0.94 0.32 11.64
N VAL A 129 -2.10 -0.32 11.77
CA VAL A 129 -3.39 0.34 12.00
C VAL A 129 -3.39 1.12 13.32
N GLU A 130 -2.87 0.54 14.41
CA GLU A 130 -2.70 1.22 15.70
C GLU A 130 -1.77 2.45 15.62
N ARG A 131 -0.89 2.51 14.61
CA ARG A 131 -0.01 3.65 14.33
C ARG A 131 -0.59 4.63 13.30
N GLY A 132 -1.87 4.48 12.95
CA GLY A 132 -2.56 5.36 12.00
C GLY A 132 -2.14 5.14 10.54
N LEU A 133 -1.63 3.96 10.21
CA LEU A 133 -1.24 3.56 8.86
C LEU A 133 -2.14 2.46 8.32
N MET A 134 -2.30 2.42 7.00
CA MET A 134 -2.78 1.24 6.30
C MET A 134 -1.60 0.50 5.70
N VAL A 135 -1.66 -0.82 5.74
CA VAL A 135 -0.80 -1.74 4.98
C VAL A 135 -1.67 -2.63 4.12
N GLY A 136 -1.27 -2.85 2.87
CA GLY A 136 -1.96 -3.69 1.90
C GLY A 136 -1.02 -4.58 1.10
N GLU A 137 -1.48 -5.79 0.83
CA GLU A 137 -0.85 -6.87 0.08
C GLU A 137 -1.19 -6.81 -1.40
N PHE A 138 -0.19 -7.06 -2.27
CA PHE A 138 -0.38 -7.05 -3.71
C PHE A 138 0.54 -8.07 -4.39
N HIS A 139 -0.01 -8.99 -5.18
CA HIS A 139 0.75 -9.99 -5.95
C HIS A 139 -0.09 -10.66 -7.05
N ASP A 140 0.51 -11.59 -7.82
CA ASP A 140 -0.10 -12.27 -8.96
C ASP A 140 -0.78 -13.61 -8.61
N GLY A 141 -0.47 -14.18 -7.44
CA GLY A 141 -1.26 -15.26 -6.82
C GLY A 141 -2.64 -14.77 -6.39
N PRO A 142 -3.63 -15.65 -6.14
CA PRO A 142 -4.97 -15.23 -5.78
C PRO A 142 -4.93 -14.47 -4.43
N PRO A 143 -5.15 -13.14 -4.39
CA PRO A 143 -5.44 -12.50 -3.11
C PRO A 143 -6.82 -13.01 -2.70
N ALA A 144 -6.96 -13.56 -1.50
CA ALA A 144 -8.26 -14.04 -1.02
C ALA A 144 -9.29 -12.90 -0.87
N VAL A 145 -8.82 -11.64 -0.83
CA VAL A 145 -9.63 -10.46 -0.58
C VAL A 145 -10.47 -10.11 -1.82
N PRO A 146 -11.81 -10.24 -1.75
CA PRO A 146 -12.70 -9.82 -2.82
C PRO A 146 -12.73 -8.30 -2.97
N GLY A 147 -13.14 -7.82 -4.15
CA GLY A 147 -13.52 -6.42 -4.30
C GLY A 147 -14.70 -6.05 -3.38
N LEU A 148 -14.69 -4.81 -2.88
CA LEU A 148 -15.75 -4.29 -2.00
C LEU A 148 -17.13 -4.26 -2.69
N TRP A 149 -17.15 -4.09 -4.02
CA TRP A 149 -18.38 -3.92 -4.82
C TRP A 149 -18.65 -5.08 -5.77
N ASN A 150 -17.62 -5.86 -6.12
CA ASN A 150 -17.74 -7.09 -6.88
C ASN A 150 -16.84 -8.16 -6.24
N ARG A 151 -17.45 -9.26 -5.76
CA ARG A 151 -16.73 -10.33 -5.07
C ARG A 151 -15.86 -11.18 -6.00
N ASP A 152 -16.13 -11.16 -7.29
CA ASP A 152 -15.34 -11.88 -8.30
C ASP A 152 -14.14 -11.06 -8.77
N PHE A 153 -14.15 -9.75 -8.52
CA PHE A 153 -13.03 -8.87 -8.85
C PHE A 153 -11.88 -9.03 -7.85
N ARG A 154 -10.64 -8.96 -8.35
CA ARG A 154 -9.40 -9.05 -7.56
C ARG A 154 -8.61 -7.74 -7.65
N PRO A 155 -8.98 -6.71 -6.87
CA PRO A 155 -8.37 -5.38 -6.99
C PRO A 155 -6.90 -5.36 -6.57
N LEU A 156 -6.46 -6.33 -5.77
CA LEU A 156 -5.10 -6.41 -5.23
C LEU A 156 -4.12 -7.19 -6.13
N ARG A 157 -4.57 -7.62 -7.32
CA ARG A 157 -3.68 -8.28 -8.29
C ARG A 157 -2.60 -7.30 -8.75
N SER A 158 -1.33 -7.72 -8.63
CA SER A 158 -0.16 -6.95 -9.07
C SER A 158 0.81 -7.83 -9.86
N PRO A 159 1.45 -7.30 -10.92
CA PRO A 159 2.48 -8.02 -11.67
C PRO A 159 3.80 -8.20 -10.90
N VAL A 160 4.00 -7.44 -9.81
CA VAL A 160 5.17 -7.55 -8.94
C VAL A 160 4.70 -7.68 -7.49
N PRO A 161 5.18 -8.68 -6.73
CA PRO A 161 4.87 -8.81 -5.32
C PRO A 161 5.29 -7.57 -4.53
N LEU A 162 4.38 -7.00 -3.75
CA LEU A 162 4.69 -5.83 -2.93
C LEU A 162 3.77 -5.72 -1.72
N LEU A 163 4.26 -4.99 -0.70
CA LEU A 163 3.44 -4.43 0.36
C LEU A 163 3.45 -2.92 0.23
N ALA A 164 2.29 -2.29 0.29
CA ALA A 164 2.17 -0.84 0.27
C ALA A 164 1.73 -0.32 1.64
N MET A 165 2.26 0.84 2.03
CA MET A 165 1.81 1.56 3.23
C MET A 165 1.47 3.02 2.93
N ARG A 166 0.52 3.57 3.66
CA ARG A 166 0.16 4.99 3.63
C ARG A 166 -0.50 5.43 4.94
N ALA A 167 -0.68 6.73 5.11
CA ALA A 167 -1.54 7.26 6.16
C ALA A 167 -2.97 6.70 6.02
N MET A 168 -3.56 6.28 7.15
CA MET A 168 -4.96 5.88 7.21
C MET A 168 -5.86 7.09 6.94
N VAL A 169 -6.99 6.85 6.26
CA VAL A 169 -8.05 7.83 5.98
C VAL A 169 -9.40 7.33 6.46
N ARG A 170 -10.38 8.22 6.64
CA ARG A 170 -11.71 7.88 7.18
C ARG A 170 -12.41 6.77 6.40
N THR A 171 -12.26 6.74 5.08
CA THR A 171 -12.86 5.75 4.17
C THR A 171 -12.25 4.35 4.27
N ASP A 172 -11.23 4.15 5.11
CA ASP A 172 -10.65 2.82 5.37
C ASP A 172 -11.50 1.94 6.31
N LEU A 173 -12.53 2.49 6.96
CA LEU A 173 -13.38 1.77 7.92
C LEU A 173 -13.89 0.40 7.44
N PRO A 174 -14.35 0.22 6.18
CA PRO A 174 -14.81 -1.09 5.71
C PRO A 174 -13.76 -2.20 5.80
N PHE A 175 -12.46 -1.86 5.80
CA PHE A 175 -11.35 -2.81 5.86
C PHE A 175 -10.86 -3.10 7.28
N LEU A 176 -11.40 -2.42 8.29
CA LEU A 176 -10.94 -2.45 9.69
C LEU A 176 -12.01 -2.92 10.67
N ARG A 177 -13.30 -2.85 10.27
CA ARG A 177 -14.45 -3.04 11.16
C ARG A 177 -14.60 -4.45 11.75
N ASP A 178 -14.02 -5.46 11.13
CA ASP A 178 -14.18 -6.87 11.54
C ASP A 178 -13.17 -7.29 12.63
N ASP A 179 -12.17 -6.45 12.94
CA ASP A 179 -11.21 -6.66 14.03
C ASP A 179 -11.39 -5.55 15.09
N PRO A 180 -11.72 -5.90 16.35
CA PRO A 180 -11.98 -4.90 17.41
C PRO A 180 -10.83 -3.92 17.66
N ARG A 181 -9.57 -4.38 17.56
CA ARG A 181 -8.40 -3.51 17.77
C ARG A 181 -8.25 -2.54 16.61
N GLN A 182 -8.44 -3.02 15.39
CA GLN A 182 -8.37 -2.20 14.19
C GLN A 182 -9.49 -1.16 14.14
N LEU A 183 -10.71 -1.56 14.53
CA LEU A 183 -11.85 -0.67 14.67
C LEU A 183 -11.64 0.39 15.76
N ALA A 184 -11.09 0.00 16.91
CA ALA A 184 -10.75 0.94 17.99
C ALA A 184 -9.74 1.99 17.51
N ALA A 185 -8.64 1.55 16.89
CA ALA A 185 -7.62 2.47 16.36
C ALA A 185 -8.18 3.44 15.30
N HIS A 186 -9.09 2.99 14.43
CA HIS A 186 -9.79 3.87 13.48
C HIS A 186 -10.67 4.91 14.19
N ARG A 187 -11.42 4.48 15.22
CA ARG A 187 -12.28 5.36 16.03
C ARG A 187 -11.46 6.36 16.85
N ASP A 188 -10.36 5.97 17.45
CA ASP A 188 -9.49 6.89 18.19
C ASP A 188 -8.94 7.96 17.27
N ARG A 189 -8.66 7.61 16.01
CA ARG A 189 -8.14 8.53 15.01
C ARG A 189 -9.20 9.43 14.36
N PHE A 190 -10.43 8.96 14.18
CA PHE A 190 -11.46 9.66 13.39
C PHE A 190 -12.81 9.88 14.09
N GLY A 191 -13.03 9.25 15.24
CA GLY A 191 -14.27 9.27 16.03
C GLY A 191 -14.49 10.58 16.78
N GLY A 192 -13.45 11.39 16.98
CA GLY A 192 -13.55 12.75 17.51
C GLY A 192 -13.73 13.79 16.41
N ALA A 193 -14.87 13.81 15.71
CA ALA A 193 -15.42 14.97 14.98
C ALA A 193 -16.82 14.63 14.44
N SER A 194 -17.81 14.63 15.32
CA SER A 194 -19.12 15.17 15.01
C SER A 194 -19.26 16.36 15.94
N HIS A 195 -18.96 17.58 15.48
CA HIS A 195 -19.44 18.88 15.98
C HIS A 195 -18.87 19.96 15.06
N GLY A 196 -19.76 20.65 14.32
CA GLY A 196 -19.47 21.96 13.72
C GLY A 196 -19.47 22.04 12.19
N GLU A 197 -20.63 21.83 11.56
CA GLU A 197 -21.10 22.71 10.47
C GLU A 197 -22.61 22.90 10.66
N VAL A 198 -22.95 23.95 11.42
CA VAL A 198 -24.22 24.65 11.36
C VAL A 198 -23.83 26.10 11.08
N GLY A 199 -24.26 26.63 9.94
CA GLY A 199 -23.95 27.98 9.47
C GLY A 199 -23.86 28.01 7.96
#